data_AF-A0A0S8BRZ7-F1
#
_entry.id   AF-A0A0S8BRZ7-F1
#
_cell.length_a   1.000
_cell.length_b   1.000
_cell.length_c   1.000
_cell.angle_alpha   90.00
_cell.angle_beta   90.00
_cell.angle_gamma   90.00
#
_symmetry.space_group_name_H-M   'P 1'
#
loop_
_entity.id
_entity.type
_entity.pdbx_description
1 polymer ?
#
loop_
_entity_poly.entity_id
_entity_poly.type
_entity_poly.pdbx_seq_one_letter_code
_entity_poly.pdbx_strand_id
1 'polypeptide(L)'
;MELDAETAKEEGTHPKILEAEARYIPFHLKKTLQETGQWGAVRVLPARAEEVDVSVSGTLLESNGETLRVAIKVIDATGRLWFHNEYEAEVTEKSYEALDKKDSDPYQDLYNRVANDMLAYRRQLSSKELTAIRQLAFLKFAGSVAPHAFGDYLAKDGEGFFQVRKLPADNDPMFERVNRIRAREYMFIDTV
;
A
#
# COMPACT_ATOMS: atom_id res chain seq x y z
N MET A 1 -19.93 -4.21 -7.03
CA MET A 1 -21.08 -4.84 -6.36
C MET A 1 -21.62 -3.79 -5.42
N GLU A 2 -22.66 -3.10 -5.89
CA GLU A 2 -23.39 -2.08 -5.13
C GLU A 2 -24.08 -2.82 -3.97
N LEU A 3 -23.63 -2.57 -2.74
CA LEU A 3 -24.36 -2.99 -1.55
C LEU A 3 -25.51 -2.00 -1.40
N ASP A 4 -26.73 -2.52 -1.50
CA ASP A 4 -27.98 -1.76 -1.51
C ASP A 4 -28.05 -0.82 -0.29
N ALA A 5 -28.43 0.44 -0.53
CA ALA A 5 -28.50 1.48 0.51
C ALA A 5 -29.52 1.16 1.64
N GLU A 6 -30.32 0.11 1.47
CA GLU A 6 -31.33 -0.35 2.41
C GLU A 6 -30.73 -1.20 3.54
N THR A 7 -29.74 -2.06 3.25
CA THR A 7 -29.05 -2.87 4.28
C THR A 7 -28.19 -2.02 5.22
N ALA A 8 -27.59 -0.93 4.70
CA ALA A 8 -26.78 0.00 5.49
C ALA A 8 -27.58 0.74 6.59
N LYS A 9 -28.92 0.82 6.46
CA LYS A 9 -29.79 1.47 7.44
C LYS A 9 -30.12 0.60 8.65
N GLU A 10 -30.13 -0.72 8.50
CA GLU A 10 -30.43 -1.64 9.61
C GLU A 10 -29.21 -1.90 10.51
N GLU A 11 -27.99 -1.73 10.00
CA GLU A 11 -26.73 -1.91 10.77
C GLU A 11 -26.17 -0.60 11.38
N GLY A 12 -26.90 0.52 11.27
CA GLY A 12 -26.50 1.81 11.86
C GLY A 12 -25.43 2.57 11.06
N THR A 13 -25.00 2.06 9.91
CA THR A 13 -23.89 2.63 9.13
C THR A 13 -24.36 3.57 8.03
N HIS A 14 -24.30 4.88 8.28
CA HIS A 14 -24.68 5.87 7.28
C HIS A 14 -23.68 5.85 6.09
N PRO A 15 -24.11 5.82 4.81
CA PRO A 15 -23.21 5.71 3.64
C PRO A 15 -22.09 6.77 3.57
N LYS A 16 -22.35 7.97 4.09
CA LYS A 16 -21.36 9.05 4.22
C LYS A 16 -20.24 8.75 5.23
N ILE A 17 -20.52 7.97 6.26
CA ILE A 17 -19.53 7.51 7.25
C ILE A 17 -18.61 6.47 6.60
N LEU A 18 -19.18 5.53 5.86
CA LEU A 18 -18.41 4.55 5.09
C LEU A 18 -17.47 5.21 4.07
N GLU A 19 -17.93 6.25 3.37
CA GLU A 19 -17.06 6.99 2.43
C GLU A 19 -15.92 7.73 3.15
N ALA A 20 -16.19 8.29 4.34
CA ALA A 20 -15.17 8.93 5.16
C ALA A 20 -14.14 7.90 5.67
N GLU A 21 -14.59 6.75 6.18
CA GLU A 21 -13.73 5.68 6.70
C GLU A 21 -12.86 5.05 5.62
N ALA A 22 -13.40 4.85 4.42
CA ALA A 22 -12.64 4.36 3.27
C ALA A 22 -11.45 5.27 2.91
N ARG A 23 -11.53 6.58 3.22
CA ARG A 23 -10.42 7.53 3.06
C ARG A 23 -9.54 7.62 4.31
N TYR A 24 -10.12 7.38 5.48
CA TYR A 24 -9.46 7.53 6.78
C TYR A 24 -8.50 6.37 7.08
N ILE A 25 -8.91 5.13 6.80
CA ILE A 25 -8.12 3.92 7.04
C ILE A 25 -6.76 3.95 6.29
N PRO A 26 -6.72 4.23 4.96
CA PRO A 26 -5.44 4.32 4.24
C PRO A 26 -4.53 5.44 4.77
N PHE A 27 -5.10 6.57 5.23
CA PHE A 27 -4.34 7.69 5.78
C PHE A 27 -3.63 7.30 7.08
N HIS A 28 -4.34 6.67 8.02
CA HIS A 28 -3.73 6.25 9.28
C HIS A 28 -2.74 5.11 9.12
N LEU A 29 -3.02 4.16 8.22
CA LEU A 29 -2.04 3.14 7.89
C LEU A 29 -0.78 3.75 7.27
N LYS A 30 -0.92 4.72 6.36
CA LYS A 30 0.22 5.50 5.82
C LYS A 30 1.02 6.15 6.95
N LYS A 31 0.36 6.91 7.83
CA LYS A 31 1.01 7.60 8.96
C LYS A 31 1.76 6.62 9.85
N THR A 32 1.12 5.52 10.24
CA THR A 32 1.71 4.45 11.05
C THR A 32 2.96 3.86 10.39
N LEU A 33 2.88 3.50 9.11
CA LEU A 33 4.02 2.96 8.37
C LEU A 33 5.19 3.95 8.33
N GLN A 34 4.92 5.25 8.09
CA GLN A 34 5.96 6.29 8.08
C GLN A 34 6.60 6.49 9.45
N GLU A 35 5.80 6.53 10.52
CA GLU A 35 6.26 6.73 11.90
C GLU A 35 7.14 5.58 12.41
N THR A 36 6.96 4.37 11.90
CA THR A 36 7.83 3.23 12.28
C THR A 36 9.29 3.40 11.84
N GLY A 37 9.56 4.27 10.86
CA GLY A 37 10.89 4.44 10.26
C GLY A 37 11.41 3.21 9.50
N GLN A 38 10.59 2.17 9.31
CA GLN A 38 10.97 0.93 8.62
C GLN A 38 10.72 0.98 7.11
N TRP A 39 10.01 2.00 6.65
CA TRP A 39 9.56 2.17 5.28
C TRP A 39 10.04 3.52 4.75
N GLY A 40 10.24 3.60 3.43
CA GLY A 40 10.53 4.86 2.77
C GLY A 40 9.28 5.75 2.70
N ALA A 41 9.17 6.53 1.63
CA ALA A 41 7.96 7.29 1.38
C ALA A 41 6.74 6.36 1.20
N VAL A 42 5.68 6.60 1.97
CA VAL A 42 4.40 5.89 1.87
C VAL A 42 3.37 6.87 1.32
N ARG A 43 2.66 6.46 0.27
CA ARG A 43 1.69 7.31 -0.44
C ARG A 43 0.36 6.59 -0.55
N VAL A 44 -0.72 7.35 -0.44
CA VAL A 44 -2.08 6.88 -0.72
C VAL A 44 -2.42 7.36 -2.12
N LEU A 45 -2.80 6.44 -2.99
CA LEU A 45 -3.15 6.73 -4.38
C LEU A 45 -4.60 6.35 -4.63
N PRO A 46 -5.35 7.11 -5.45
CA PRO A 46 -6.76 6.83 -5.74
C PRO A 46 -6.95 5.55 -6.58
N ALA A 47 -5.91 5.13 -7.30
CA ALA A 47 -5.88 3.91 -8.06
C ALA A 47 -4.64 3.08 -7.68
N ARG A 48 -4.70 1.78 -7.96
CA ARG A 48 -3.57 0.88 -7.75
C ARG A 48 -2.42 1.28 -8.67
N ALA A 49 -1.26 1.58 -8.09
CA ALA A 49 0.00 1.69 -8.82
C ALA A 49 0.67 0.32 -8.92
N GLU A 50 1.17 -0.02 -10.10
CA GLU A 50 1.95 -1.25 -10.33
C GLU A 50 3.46 -1.01 -10.28
N GLU A 51 3.85 0.26 -10.28
CA GLU A 51 5.21 0.79 -10.38
C GLU A 51 5.89 1.05 -9.02
N VAL A 52 5.28 0.56 -7.93
CA VAL A 52 5.78 0.72 -6.56
C VAL A 52 6.35 -0.59 -6.02
N ASP A 53 7.31 -0.48 -5.09
CA ASP A 53 7.97 -1.65 -4.48
C ASP A 53 6.96 -2.60 -3.84
N VAL A 54 6.02 -2.06 -3.07
CA VAL A 54 4.97 -2.80 -2.34
C VAL A 54 3.67 -2.00 -2.41
N SER A 55 2.58 -2.67 -2.71
CA SER A 55 1.22 -2.13 -2.72
C SER A 55 0.41 -2.77 -1.60
N VAL A 56 -0.28 -1.93 -0.83
CA VAL A 56 -1.22 -2.34 0.21
C VAL A 56 -2.62 -1.91 -0.23
N SER A 57 -3.55 -2.85 -0.19
CA SER A 57 -4.96 -2.61 -0.50
C SER A 57 -5.84 -3.17 0.61
N GLY A 58 -6.96 -2.51 0.88
CA GLY A 58 -7.90 -2.89 1.92
C GLY A 58 -9.32 -3.04 1.37
N THR A 59 -10.09 -3.97 1.94
CA THR A 59 -11.54 -4.06 1.76
C THR A 59 -12.18 -3.96 3.13
N LEU A 60 -13.03 -2.94 3.32
CA LEU A 60 -13.82 -2.79 4.53
C LEU A 60 -14.86 -3.91 4.58
N LEU A 61 -14.83 -4.72 5.63
CA LEU A 61 -15.75 -5.83 5.84
C LEU A 61 -16.88 -5.43 6.79
N GLU A 62 -16.55 -4.70 7.85
CA GLU A 62 -17.49 -4.24 8.86
C GLU A 62 -17.01 -2.92 9.46
N SER A 63 -17.94 -2.00 9.70
CA SER A 63 -17.72 -0.81 10.51
C SER A 63 -19.03 -0.35 11.12
N ASN A 64 -19.10 -0.33 12.45
CA ASN A 64 -20.29 0.11 13.18
C ASN A 64 -19.94 1.03 14.36
N GLY A 65 -18.76 1.65 14.33
CA GLY A 65 -18.30 2.59 15.36
C GLY A 65 -17.78 1.93 16.66
N GLU A 66 -18.18 0.68 16.92
CA GLU A 66 -17.62 -0.17 17.97
C GLU A 66 -16.62 -1.17 17.38
N THR A 67 -16.95 -1.80 16.26
CA THR A 67 -16.11 -2.80 15.60
C THR A 67 -15.67 -2.30 14.22
N LEU A 68 -14.39 -2.49 13.91
CA LEU A 68 -13.82 -2.28 12.59
C LEU A 68 -13.15 -3.57 12.11
N ARG A 69 -13.61 -4.11 10.98
CA ARG A 69 -13.00 -5.27 10.30
C ARG A 69 -12.58 -4.93 8.89
N VAL A 70 -11.33 -5.19 8.57
CA VAL A 70 -10.72 -4.88 7.27
C VAL A 70 -9.90 -6.06 6.77
N ALA A 71 -10.17 -6.52 5.55
CA ALA A 71 -9.28 -7.42 4.84
C ALA A 71 -8.14 -6.62 4.18
N ILE A 72 -6.89 -6.91 4.54
CA ILE A 72 -5.71 -6.25 3.99
C ILE A 72 -4.93 -7.21 3.12
N LYS A 73 -4.62 -6.77 1.90
CA LYS A 73 -3.84 -7.51 0.90
C LYS A 73 -2.57 -6.74 0.55
N VAL A 74 -1.42 -7.40 0.69
CA VAL A 74 -0.09 -6.82 0.43
C VAL A 74 0.59 -7.57 -0.69
N ILE A 75 1.00 -6.86 -1.75
CA ILE A 75 1.62 -7.44 -2.95
C ILE A 75 2.86 -6.62 -3.30
N ASP A 76 3.97 -7.28 -3.67
CA ASP A 76 5.16 -6.58 -4.16
C ASP A 76 5.18 -6.35 -5.69
N ALA A 77 6.16 -5.59 -6.15
CA ALA A 77 6.37 -5.28 -7.56
C ALA A 77 6.54 -6.51 -8.47
N THR A 78 6.93 -7.67 -7.93
CA THR A 78 7.04 -8.91 -8.72
C THR A 78 5.66 -9.52 -9.03
N GLY A 79 4.62 -9.09 -8.30
CA GLY A 79 3.28 -9.65 -8.33
C GLY A 79 3.05 -10.70 -7.25
N ARG A 80 4.04 -10.97 -6.37
CA ARG A 80 3.91 -11.94 -5.29
C ARG A 80 3.06 -11.37 -4.16
N LEU A 81 2.12 -12.20 -3.70
CA LEU A 81 1.32 -11.93 -2.52
C LEU A 81 2.18 -12.15 -1.28
N TRP A 82 2.36 -11.11 -0.47
CA TRP A 82 2.99 -11.25 0.83
C TRP A 82 2.04 -11.91 1.81
N PHE A 83 0.84 -11.35 1.94
CA PHE A 83 -0.26 -11.93 2.70
C PHE A 83 -1.59 -11.28 2.33
N HIS A 84 -2.67 -11.96 2.72
CA HIS A 84 -4.04 -11.47 2.66
C HIS A 84 -4.75 -11.89 3.95
N ASN A 85 -4.85 -10.96 4.90
CA ASN A 85 -5.31 -11.24 6.26
C ASN A 85 -6.47 -10.31 6.63
N GLU A 86 -7.37 -10.80 7.47
CA GLU A 86 -8.40 -9.98 8.13
C GLU A 86 -7.85 -9.41 9.43
N TYR A 87 -8.11 -8.13 9.67
CA TYR A 87 -7.80 -7.45 10.91
C TYR A 87 -9.08 -6.89 11.52
N GLU A 88 -9.24 -7.11 12.82
CA GLU A 88 -10.39 -6.68 13.60
C GLU A 88 -9.94 -5.85 14.80
N ALA A 89 -10.65 -4.76 15.07
CA ALA A 89 -10.45 -3.96 16.27
C ALA A 89 -11.80 -3.54 16.86
N GLU A 90 -11.88 -3.63 18.18
CA GLU A 90 -13.04 -3.21 18.97
C GLU A 90 -12.68 -1.97 19.80
N VAL A 91 -13.51 -0.94 19.72
CA VAL A 91 -13.41 0.28 20.50
C VAL A 91 -14.19 0.08 21.80
N THR A 92 -13.47 0.09 22.92
CA THR A 92 -14.10 0.08 24.26
C THR A 92 -14.18 1.51 24.81
N GLU A 93 -14.95 1.76 25.87
CA GLU A 93 -14.99 3.08 26.55
C GLU A 93 -13.59 3.59 26.92
N LYS A 94 -12.65 2.69 27.27
CA LYS A 94 -11.25 3.04 27.58
C LYS A 94 -10.46 3.52 26.37
N SER A 95 -10.82 3.07 25.18
CA SER A 95 -10.19 3.53 23.94
C SER A 95 -10.46 5.01 23.74
N TYR A 96 -11.66 5.51 24.08
CA TYR A 96 -11.99 6.94 24.04
C TYR A 96 -11.21 7.77 25.07
N GLU A 97 -11.03 7.29 26.31
CA GLU A 97 -10.23 7.97 27.34
C GLU A 97 -8.74 8.11 26.97
N ALA A 98 -8.23 7.20 26.13
CA ALA A 98 -6.86 7.25 25.63
C ALA A 98 -6.66 8.29 24.51
N LEU A 99 -7.72 8.59 23.72
CA LEU A 99 -7.71 9.63 22.68
C LEU A 99 -7.47 11.02 23.28
N ASP A 100 -8.01 11.28 24.47
CA ASP A 100 -7.85 12.58 25.16
C ASP A 100 -6.39 12.87 25.60
N LYS A 101 -5.52 11.85 25.59
CA LYS A 101 -4.11 11.97 26.03
C LYS A 101 -3.09 11.87 24.89
N LYS A 102 -3.48 11.34 23.74
CA LYS A 102 -2.69 11.24 22.51
C LYS A 102 -3.68 11.35 21.35
N ASP A 103 -3.42 12.23 20.38
CA ASP A 103 -4.08 12.28 19.05
C ASP A 103 -3.89 10.97 18.24
N SER A 104 -4.19 9.84 18.84
CA SER A 104 -4.11 8.49 18.31
C SER A 104 -5.49 8.11 17.80
N ASP A 105 -5.56 7.28 16.77
CA ASP A 105 -6.84 6.73 16.32
C ASP A 105 -7.34 5.64 17.29
N PRO A 106 -8.66 5.47 17.51
CA PRO A 106 -9.17 4.40 18.36
C PRO A 106 -8.82 3.00 17.81
N TYR A 107 -8.56 2.87 16.51
CA TYR A 107 -8.14 1.64 15.85
C TYR A 107 -6.62 1.56 15.65
N GLN A 108 -5.82 2.37 16.34
CA GLN A 108 -4.36 2.43 16.13
C GLN A 108 -3.66 1.05 16.24
N ASP A 109 -4.13 0.18 17.13
CA ASP A 109 -3.60 -1.17 17.28
C ASP A 109 -3.80 -2.04 16.03
N LEU A 110 -4.86 -1.80 15.25
CA LEU A 110 -5.06 -2.44 13.95
C LEU A 110 -3.95 -2.06 12.98
N TYR A 111 -3.69 -0.75 12.82
CA TYR A 111 -2.65 -0.27 11.90
C TYR A 111 -1.25 -0.74 12.32
N ASN A 112 -0.98 -0.77 13.63
CA ASN A 112 0.27 -1.29 14.17
C ASN A 112 0.48 -2.77 13.82
N ARG A 113 -0.56 -3.61 13.93
CA ARG A 113 -0.48 -5.03 13.54
C ARG A 113 -0.21 -5.20 12.05
N VAL A 114 -0.90 -4.46 11.19
CA VAL A 114 -0.63 -4.47 9.74
C VAL A 114 0.83 -4.10 9.45
N ALA A 115 1.35 -3.03 10.07
CA ALA A 115 2.73 -2.60 9.88
C ALA A 115 3.75 -3.65 10.38
N ASN A 116 3.45 -4.33 11.50
CA ASN A 116 4.29 -5.38 12.04
C ASN A 116 4.32 -6.62 11.14
N ASP A 117 3.19 -7.03 10.59
CA ASP A 117 3.12 -8.19 9.67
C ASP A 117 3.87 -7.91 8.36
N MET A 118 3.72 -6.70 7.82
CA MET A 118 4.52 -6.26 6.67
C MET A 118 6.02 -6.30 6.96
N LEU A 119 6.43 -5.84 8.15
CA LEU A 119 7.83 -5.87 8.57
C LEU A 119 8.33 -7.31 8.77
N ALA A 120 7.52 -8.16 9.38
CA ALA A 120 7.84 -9.56 9.61
C ALA A 120 8.05 -10.31 8.29
N TYR A 121 7.18 -10.09 7.30
CA TYR A 121 7.36 -10.65 5.96
C TYR A 121 8.63 -10.12 5.29
N ARG A 122 8.83 -8.79 5.29
CA ARG A 122 10.02 -8.17 4.68
C ARG A 122 11.33 -8.69 5.26
N ARG A 123 11.37 -9.00 6.57
CA ARG A 123 12.56 -9.57 7.25
C ARG A 123 12.91 -10.99 6.80
N GLN A 124 11.99 -11.71 6.18
CA GLN A 124 12.23 -13.04 5.62
C GLN A 124 12.86 -12.97 4.23
N LEU A 125 12.78 -11.82 3.55
CA LEU A 125 13.35 -11.62 2.22
C LEU A 125 14.87 -11.41 2.28
N SER A 126 15.59 -12.07 1.39
CA SER A 126 17.01 -11.87 1.19
C SER A 126 17.31 -10.50 0.57
N SER A 127 18.54 -10.01 0.74
CA SER A 127 19.01 -8.79 0.09
C SER A 127 18.87 -8.82 -1.45
N LYS A 128 19.00 -10.02 -2.04
CA LYS A 128 18.83 -10.23 -3.49
C LYS A 128 17.37 -10.04 -3.90
N GLU A 129 16.42 -10.59 -3.14
CA GLU A 129 14.98 -10.43 -3.40
C GLU A 129 14.55 -8.97 -3.22
N LEU A 130 15.01 -8.31 -2.16
CA LEU A 130 14.73 -6.88 -1.94
C LEU A 130 15.27 -6.00 -3.08
N THR A 131 16.44 -6.34 -3.62
CA THR A 131 17.01 -5.63 -4.78
C THR A 131 16.19 -5.89 -6.03
N ALA A 132 15.78 -7.14 -6.27
CA ALA A 132 14.94 -7.51 -7.41
C ALA A 132 13.59 -6.78 -7.38
N ILE A 133 12.92 -6.70 -6.22
CA ILE A 133 11.65 -5.96 -6.06
C ILE A 133 11.82 -4.49 -6.48
N ARG A 134 12.86 -3.81 -5.97
CA ARG A 134 13.13 -2.40 -6.31
C ARG A 134 13.45 -2.20 -7.79
N GLN A 135 14.22 -3.11 -8.39
CA GLN A 135 14.55 -3.06 -9.82
C GLN A 135 13.31 -3.27 -10.67
N LEU A 136 12.44 -4.21 -10.28
CA LEU A 136 11.17 -4.48 -10.97
C LEU A 136 10.23 -3.29 -10.90
N ALA A 137 10.03 -2.70 -9.73
CA ALA A 137 9.22 -1.50 -9.56
C ALA A 137 9.71 -0.37 -10.47
N PHE A 138 11.03 -0.12 -10.46
CA PHE A 138 11.64 0.87 -11.34
C PHE A 138 11.44 0.55 -12.83
N LEU A 139 11.66 -0.69 -13.26
CA LEU A 139 11.54 -1.04 -14.68
C LEU A 139 10.09 -1.00 -15.16
N LYS A 140 9.11 -1.29 -14.28
CA LYS A 140 7.69 -1.07 -14.58
C LYS A 140 7.40 0.41 -14.80
N PHE A 141 7.89 1.27 -13.91
CA PHE A 141 7.83 2.72 -14.08
C PHE A 141 8.50 3.20 -15.39
N ALA A 142 9.70 2.70 -15.66
CA ALA A 142 10.44 3.04 -16.87
C ALA A 142 9.69 2.59 -18.13
N GLY A 143 9.06 1.42 -18.08
CA GLY A 143 8.22 0.89 -19.16
C GLY A 143 6.95 1.69 -19.38
N SER A 144 6.30 2.21 -18.33
CA SER A 144 5.10 3.05 -18.48
C SER A 144 5.42 4.43 -19.08
N VAL A 145 6.59 5.00 -18.73
CA VAL A 145 7.02 6.32 -19.21
C VAL A 145 7.73 6.26 -20.57
N ALA A 146 8.51 5.21 -20.84
CA ALA A 146 9.28 5.05 -22.06
C ALA A 146 9.22 3.60 -22.59
N PRO A 147 8.05 3.15 -23.10
CA PRO A 147 7.85 1.77 -23.56
C PRO A 147 8.87 1.32 -24.62
N HIS A 148 9.25 2.19 -25.54
CA HIS A 148 10.21 1.88 -26.60
C HIS A 148 11.62 1.57 -26.08
N ALA A 149 12.00 2.12 -24.93
CA ALA A 149 13.32 1.91 -24.34
C ALA A 149 13.33 0.74 -23.35
N PHE A 150 12.25 0.54 -22.58
CA PHE A 150 12.21 -0.40 -21.47
C PHE A 150 11.21 -1.56 -21.61
N GLY A 151 10.40 -1.61 -22.66
CA GLY A 151 9.32 -2.60 -22.82
C GLY A 151 9.79 -4.06 -22.76
N ASP A 152 11.01 -4.34 -23.23
CA ASP A 152 11.59 -5.70 -23.25
C ASP A 152 12.44 -6.03 -22.01
N TYR A 153 12.49 -5.16 -21.01
CA TYR A 153 13.33 -5.35 -19.83
C TYR A 153 12.71 -6.28 -18.80
N LEU A 154 11.39 -6.47 -18.88
CA LEU A 154 10.62 -7.34 -18.01
C LEU A 154 10.05 -8.50 -18.79
N ALA A 155 10.00 -9.66 -18.14
CA ALA A 155 9.28 -10.83 -18.63
C ALA A 155 8.47 -11.43 -17.49
N LYS A 156 7.44 -12.22 -17.81
CA LYS A 156 6.80 -13.09 -16.82
C LYS A 156 7.47 -14.45 -16.85
N ASP A 157 7.64 -15.07 -15.68
CA ASP A 157 8.04 -16.46 -15.58
C ASP A 157 6.87 -17.42 -15.82
N GLY A 158 7.13 -18.72 -15.73
CA GLY A 158 6.12 -19.76 -15.93
C GLY A 158 4.97 -19.74 -14.91
N GLU A 159 5.16 -19.06 -13.78
CA GLU A 159 4.15 -18.87 -12.73
C GLU A 159 3.41 -17.53 -12.87
N GLY A 160 3.81 -16.70 -13.84
CA GLY A 160 3.20 -15.41 -14.12
C GLY A 160 3.77 -14.22 -13.34
N PHE A 161 4.83 -14.42 -12.54
CA PHE A 161 5.51 -13.35 -11.82
C PHE A 161 6.48 -12.60 -12.71
N PHE A 162 6.60 -11.29 -12.49
CA PHE A 162 7.53 -10.46 -13.24
C PHE A 162 8.97 -10.73 -12.80
N GLN A 163 9.85 -10.87 -13.78
CA GLN A 163 11.29 -11.02 -13.60
C GLN A 163 12.05 -10.03 -14.48
N VAL A 164 13.23 -9.63 -14.01
CA VAL A 164 14.15 -8.76 -14.76
C VAL A 164 14.84 -9.59 -15.83
N ARG A 165 14.61 -9.25 -17.10
CA ARG A 165 15.28 -9.87 -18.24
C ARG A 165 16.60 -9.19 -18.56
N LYS A 166 16.64 -7.87 -18.43
CA LYS A 166 17.81 -7.02 -18.72
C LYS A 166 17.84 -5.87 -17.73
N LEU A 167 19.05 -5.40 -17.43
CA LEU A 167 19.28 -4.17 -16.68
C LEU A 167 19.86 -3.12 -17.63
N PRO A 168 19.47 -1.85 -17.49
CA PRO A 168 20.12 -0.76 -18.21
C PRO A 168 21.56 -0.63 -17.73
N ALA A 169 22.43 -0.09 -18.57
CA ALA A 169 23.79 0.24 -18.16
C ALA A 169 23.76 1.33 -17.09
N ASP A 170 24.73 1.33 -16.16
CA ASP A 170 24.78 2.29 -15.05
C ASP A 170 24.76 3.76 -15.51
N ASN A 171 25.33 4.04 -16.69
CA ASN A 171 25.42 5.37 -17.31
C ASN A 171 24.44 5.56 -18.48
N ASP A 172 23.33 4.81 -18.53
CA ASP A 172 22.33 4.95 -19.58
C ASP A 172 21.59 6.31 -19.46
N PRO A 173 21.66 7.19 -20.48
CA PRO A 173 21.00 8.51 -20.42
C PRO A 173 19.48 8.42 -20.27
N MET A 174 18.84 7.38 -20.82
CA MET A 174 17.41 7.14 -20.66
C MET A 174 17.07 6.71 -19.24
N PHE A 175 17.93 5.89 -18.61
CA PHE A 175 17.77 5.52 -17.21
C PHE A 175 17.82 6.75 -16.29
N GLU A 176 18.78 7.66 -16.48
CA GLU A 176 18.84 8.91 -15.71
C GLU A 176 17.61 9.79 -15.95
N ARG A 177 17.13 9.86 -17.20
CA ARG A 177 15.95 10.64 -17.55
C ARG A 177 14.70 10.13 -16.83
N VAL A 178 14.49 8.81 -16.82
CA VAL A 178 13.37 8.18 -16.10
C VAL A 178 13.47 8.46 -14.60
N ASN A 179 14.67 8.35 -14.01
CA ASN A 179 14.86 8.66 -12.59
C ASN A 179 14.48 10.10 -12.23
N ARG A 180 14.82 11.08 -13.08
CA ARG A 180 14.41 12.48 -12.89
C ARG A 180 12.90 12.67 -12.97
N ILE A 181 12.23 11.96 -13.89
CA ILE A 181 10.76 12.01 -14.01
C ILE A 181 10.12 11.44 -12.75
N ARG A 182 10.57 10.27 -12.29
CA ARG A 182 10.07 9.63 -11.05
C ARG A 182 10.21 10.54 -9.83
N ALA A 183 11.37 11.19 -9.68
CA ALA A 183 11.61 12.12 -8.58
C ALA A 183 10.65 13.31 -8.61
N ARG A 184 10.33 13.85 -9.80
CA ARG A 184 9.35 14.94 -9.96
C ARG A 184 7.93 14.49 -9.66
N GLU A 185 7.55 13.30 -10.08
CA GLU A 185 6.23 12.73 -9.79
C GLU A 185 6.03 12.53 -8.29
N TYR A 186 7.06 12.05 -7.59
CA TYR A 186 7.06 11.96 -6.13
C TYR A 186 6.90 13.33 -5.47
N MET A 187 7.63 14.36 -5.92
CA MET A 187 7.45 15.73 -5.39
C MET A 187 6.03 16.25 -5.62
N PHE A 188 5.42 15.97 -6.78
CA PHE A 188 4.05 16.39 -7.07
C PHE A 188 3.06 15.74 -6.10
N ILE A 189 3.12 14.41 -5.94
CA ILE A 189 2.21 13.68 -5.03
C ILE A 189 2.38 14.14 -3.58
N ASP A 190 3.59 14.51 -3.16
CA ASP A 190 3.85 14.93 -1.78
C ASP A 190 3.38 16.38 -1.49
N THR A 191 3.03 17.18 -2.52
CA THR A 191 2.59 18.59 -2.38
C THR A 191 1.08 18.83 -2.47
N VAL A 192 0.30 17.81 -2.83
CA VAL A 192 -1.15 17.91 -3.10
C VAL A 192 -1.97 17.32 -1.96
#